data_AF-A0A974AMC7-F1
#
_entry.id   AF-A0A974AMC7-F1
#
_cell.length_a   1.000
_cell.length_b   1.000
_cell.length_c   1.000
_cell.angle_alpha   90.00
_cell.angle_beta   90.00
_cell.angle_gamma   90.00
#
_symmetry.space_group_name_H-M   'P 1'
#
loop_
_entity.id
_entity.type
_entity.pdbx_description
1 polymer ?
#
loop_
_entity_poly.entity_id
_entity_poly.type
_entity_poly.pdbx_seq_one_letter_code
_entity_poly.pdbx_strand_id
1 'polypeptide(L)'
;MNTFYRLVWNEAAHTAVAVMETARAHGKHSHTVRAVTPGRRAALRLTALLLALGGLAPAWAGAPAPSRLPTGAQVVAGQATVTQPASAVLQVQQSSQAAVINWQSFDLGSAASVNFLQPSAGSSTLNRVLGSNPSQIYGRITAPGQVFFTNPGGIYFGPSASVDVGGLVATTHRISDADFMAGNYRFARNGASGSVVNAGALKAALGGYIALLAPEVRNQGVVVAQLGTVALAAGDLVTLEMLGSQLTSLRVSAAGIQTLVDNASAVLAPGGLIILSAQAADQLQGSVVNNSGSLVATGLALRNGRVVLDAGAHGTALAGGTLNVSHDTGTGGQIRITGKDIVLPSGAQLLATGSQGGGTVLVGGDWQGSGNLPQARSVRMEAGAIVDASATLHGDGGKVVLWSDIHDSGGATTAAGRIAVQGGAQGGNGGQIETSGYRLHIGGIHVQAGAAQGQRGQWLLDPFDYSIGATEANSISSALNAGATVTVDTGSGTASGAAVSGTGPSNPGDITVSSAITNTGSSTLTLNAAHNITLGADISSSSNPLTLNLSAAGSVSGTGNINTNGGLLSISAAANGTL
;
A
#
# COMPACT_ATOMS: atom_id res chain seq x y z
N MET A 1 -56.54 -12.94 -26.69
CA MET A 1 -55.24 -12.73 -26.03
C MET A 1 -55.50 -11.94 -24.77
N ASN A 2 -55.08 -12.44 -23.61
CA ASN A 2 -55.34 -11.80 -22.32
C ASN A 2 -54.47 -10.55 -22.20
N THR A 3 -55.08 -9.38 -22.00
CA THR A 3 -54.41 -8.05 -22.03
C THR A 3 -54.02 -7.52 -20.65
N PHE A 4 -54.17 -8.31 -19.59
CA PHE A 4 -53.91 -7.89 -18.22
C PHE A 4 -52.85 -8.79 -17.57
N TYR A 5 -51.75 -8.16 -17.14
CA TYR A 5 -50.64 -8.78 -16.43
C TYR A 5 -50.18 -7.87 -15.30
N ARG A 6 -49.53 -8.45 -14.29
CA ARG A 6 -48.86 -7.72 -13.22
C ARG A 6 -47.36 -7.97 -13.30
N LEU A 7 -46.55 -6.96 -12.99
CA LEU A 7 -45.10 -7.14 -12.83
C LEU A 7 -44.77 -7.52 -11.38
N VAL A 8 -43.98 -8.58 -11.21
CA VAL A 8 -43.42 -9.00 -9.91
C VAL A 8 -41.90 -9.09 -10.02
N TRP A 9 -41.20 -8.58 -9.01
CA TRP A 9 -39.74 -8.62 -8.95
C TRP A 9 -39.25 -10.04 -8.66
N ASN A 10 -38.37 -10.57 -9.49
CA ASN A 10 -37.72 -11.86 -9.28
C ASN A 10 -36.30 -11.63 -8.74
N GLU A 11 -36.05 -12.03 -7.48
CA GLU A 11 -34.74 -11.84 -6.83
C GLU A 11 -33.62 -12.67 -7.46
N ALA A 12 -33.91 -13.88 -7.95
CA ALA A 12 -32.89 -14.73 -8.57
C ALA A 12 -32.43 -14.21 -9.94
N ALA A 13 -33.31 -13.48 -10.64
CA ALA A 13 -33.03 -12.95 -11.98
C ALA A 13 -32.77 -11.43 -12.00
N HIS A 14 -32.87 -10.75 -10.85
CA HIS A 14 -32.74 -9.30 -10.69
C HIS A 14 -33.53 -8.47 -11.72
N THR A 15 -34.77 -8.88 -12.02
CA THR A 15 -35.62 -8.20 -13.02
C THR A 15 -37.10 -8.31 -12.69
N ALA A 16 -37.90 -7.40 -13.25
CA ALA A 16 -39.36 -7.45 -13.17
C ALA A 16 -39.92 -8.39 -14.23
N VAL A 17 -40.67 -9.40 -13.81
CA VAL A 17 -41.25 -10.41 -14.70
C VAL A 17 -42.77 -10.24 -14.73
N ALA A 18 -43.36 -10.33 -15.93
CA ALA A 18 -44.81 -10.31 -16.10
C ALA A 18 -45.41 -11.64 -15.62
N VAL A 19 -46.38 -11.56 -14.71
CA VAL A 19 -47.09 -12.70 -14.14
C VAL A 19 -48.61 -12.49 -14.25
N MET A 20 -49.34 -13.58 -14.05
CA MET A 20 -50.80 -13.58 -13.96
C MET A 20 -51.27 -12.60 -12.87
N GLU A 21 -52.36 -11.87 -13.09
CA GLU A 21 -52.85 -10.83 -12.17
C GLU A 21 -53.17 -11.35 -10.75
N THR A 22 -53.47 -12.64 -10.62
CA THR A 22 -53.78 -13.32 -9.36
C THR A 22 -52.54 -13.85 -8.62
N ALA A 23 -51.34 -13.66 -9.17
CA ALA A 23 -50.11 -14.12 -8.53
C ALA A 23 -49.85 -13.38 -7.19
N ARG A 24 -49.63 -14.15 -6.12
CA ARG A 24 -49.30 -13.62 -4.79
C ARG A 24 -47.89 -13.04 -4.80
N ALA A 25 -47.75 -11.76 -4.45
CA ALA A 25 -46.45 -11.13 -4.24
C ALA A 25 -46.03 -11.28 -2.77
N HIS A 26 -44.74 -11.51 -2.51
CA HIS A 26 -44.18 -11.40 -1.16
C HIS A 26 -44.21 -9.92 -0.72
N GLY A 27 -44.78 -9.64 0.45
CA GLY A 27 -44.82 -8.29 1.01
C GLY A 27 -43.42 -7.78 1.37
N LYS A 28 -43.23 -6.46 1.34
CA LYS A 28 -41.97 -5.83 1.76
C LYS A 28 -41.63 -6.26 3.19
N HIS A 29 -40.43 -6.80 3.40
CA HIS A 29 -39.96 -7.13 4.74
C HIS A 29 -39.95 -5.85 5.61
N SER A 30 -40.82 -5.83 6.62
CA SER A 30 -40.79 -4.82 7.68
C SER A 30 -39.54 -5.07 8.53
N HIS A 31 -38.57 -4.17 8.47
CA HIS A 31 -37.43 -4.18 9.38
C HIS A 31 -37.87 -3.70 10.76
N THR A 32 -38.37 -4.61 11.60
CA THR A 32 -38.34 -4.40 13.06
C THR A 32 -36.88 -4.49 13.50
N VAL A 33 -36.33 -3.36 13.96
CA VAL A 33 -35.00 -3.26 14.56
C VAL A 33 -35.00 -4.04 15.87
N ARG A 34 -34.63 -5.32 15.80
CA ARG A 34 -34.17 -6.09 16.95
C ARG A 34 -32.66 -5.87 17.03
N ALA A 35 -32.17 -5.38 18.16
CA ALA A 35 -30.75 -5.13 18.38
C ALA A 35 -29.95 -6.41 18.14
N VAL A 36 -29.22 -6.45 17.02
CA VAL A 36 -28.26 -7.50 16.69
C VAL A 36 -26.87 -6.91 16.94
N THR A 37 -26.11 -7.67 17.71
CA THR A 37 -24.70 -7.56 18.10
C THR A 37 -23.80 -6.93 17.02
N PRO A 38 -22.85 -6.05 17.39
CA PRO A 38 -22.02 -5.29 16.46
C PRO A 38 -20.87 -6.16 15.91
N GLY A 39 -21.16 -7.12 15.03
CA GLY A 39 -20.15 -8.04 14.50
C GLY A 39 -19.98 -8.08 12.98
N ARG A 40 -20.92 -7.53 12.19
CA ARG A 40 -20.96 -7.78 10.74
C ARG A 40 -21.13 -6.56 9.83
N ARG A 41 -21.10 -5.33 10.38
CA ARG A 41 -21.30 -4.09 9.57
C ARG A 41 -20.01 -3.47 9.02
N ALA A 42 -18.83 -3.99 9.35
CA ALA A 42 -17.55 -3.51 8.80
C ALA A 42 -17.28 -4.00 7.37
N ALA A 43 -17.86 -5.13 6.95
CA ALA A 43 -17.56 -5.75 5.65
C ALA A 43 -18.21 -5.04 4.44
N LEU A 44 -19.36 -4.36 4.62
CA LEU A 44 -20.09 -3.74 3.51
C LEU A 44 -19.56 -2.35 3.10
N ARG A 45 -18.69 -1.71 3.89
CA ARG A 45 -18.15 -0.39 3.54
C ARG A 45 -16.92 -0.45 2.64
N LEU A 46 -16.16 -1.54 2.64
CA LEU A 46 -14.99 -1.71 1.77
C LEU A 46 -15.36 -2.15 0.34
N THR A 47 -16.45 -2.90 0.15
CA THR A 47 -16.89 -3.37 -1.18
C THR A 47 -17.48 -2.24 -2.04
N ALA A 48 -18.02 -1.19 -1.42
CA ALA A 48 -18.53 -0.02 -2.13
C ALA A 48 -17.39 0.85 -2.74
N LEU A 49 -16.16 0.74 -2.23
CA LEU A 49 -15.01 1.47 -2.78
C LEU A 49 -14.45 0.80 -4.05
N LEU A 50 -14.56 -0.53 -4.19
CA LEU A 50 -14.15 -1.25 -5.41
C LEU A 50 -15.02 -0.90 -6.64
N LEU A 51 -16.30 -0.56 -6.46
CA LEU A 51 -17.18 -0.16 -7.58
C LEU A 51 -17.03 1.31 -7.98
N ALA A 52 -16.41 2.16 -7.15
CA ALA A 52 -16.17 3.57 -7.48
C ALA A 52 -14.87 3.80 -8.29
N LEU A 53 -13.98 2.81 -8.37
CA LEU A 53 -12.73 2.88 -9.14
C LEU A 53 -12.92 2.62 -10.64
N GLY A 54 -14.08 2.11 -11.06
CA GLY A 54 -14.47 1.98 -12.47
C GLY A 54 -14.93 3.29 -13.11
N GLY A 55 -14.35 4.43 -12.70
CA GLY A 55 -14.70 5.74 -13.24
C GLY A 55 -14.54 5.76 -14.75
N LEU A 56 -15.65 6.05 -15.45
CA LEU A 56 -15.69 6.42 -16.87
C LEU A 56 -14.45 7.28 -17.15
N ALA A 57 -13.57 6.80 -18.03
CA ALA A 57 -12.43 7.59 -18.46
C ALA A 57 -12.98 8.97 -18.89
N PRO A 58 -12.47 10.08 -18.33
CA PRO A 58 -12.91 11.39 -18.76
C PRO A 58 -12.78 11.43 -20.29
N ALA A 59 -13.86 11.81 -20.97
CA ALA A 59 -13.86 11.96 -22.41
C ALA A 59 -12.93 13.14 -22.74
N TRP A 60 -11.63 12.85 -22.87
CA TRP A 60 -10.66 13.79 -23.41
C TRP A 60 -11.16 14.19 -24.81
N ALA A 61 -10.95 15.45 -25.19
CA ALA A 61 -11.18 15.87 -26.57
C ALA A 61 -10.47 14.90 -27.54
N GLY A 62 -10.99 14.75 -28.76
CA GLY A 62 -10.37 13.86 -29.75
C GLY A 62 -8.86 14.12 -29.89
N ALA A 63 -8.09 13.06 -30.15
CA ALA A 63 -6.63 13.16 -30.26
C ALA A 63 -6.21 14.29 -31.23
N PRO A 64 -5.15 15.03 -30.91
CA PRO A 64 -4.70 16.13 -31.77
C PRO A 64 -4.23 15.60 -33.13
N ALA A 65 -4.24 16.45 -34.15
CA ALA A 65 -3.71 16.10 -35.46
C ALA A 65 -2.27 15.54 -35.34
N PRO A 66 -1.87 14.53 -36.13
CA PRO A 66 -0.59 13.84 -35.94
C PRO A 66 0.66 14.74 -35.91
N SER A 67 0.66 15.85 -36.66
CA SER A 67 1.77 16.82 -36.69
C SER A 67 1.59 18.01 -35.74
N ARG A 68 0.58 18.00 -34.86
CA ARG A 68 0.31 19.10 -33.92
C ARG A 68 1.53 19.35 -33.03
N LEU A 69 1.96 20.60 -32.96
CA LEU A 69 3.00 21.08 -32.05
C LEU A 69 2.41 22.06 -31.01
N PRO A 70 3.11 22.27 -29.88
CA PRO A 70 2.82 23.34 -28.94
C PRO A 70 2.80 24.72 -29.60
N THR A 71 2.01 25.65 -29.07
CA THR A 71 1.80 26.98 -29.66
C THR A 71 1.85 28.11 -28.63
N GLY A 72 2.15 29.32 -29.10
CA GLY A 72 2.18 30.53 -28.26
C GLY A 72 3.32 30.53 -27.25
N ALA A 73 4.51 30.08 -27.66
CA ALA A 73 5.70 30.07 -26.80
C ALA A 73 6.12 31.49 -26.43
N GLN A 74 6.33 31.73 -25.14
CA GLN A 74 6.90 32.97 -24.62
C GLN A 74 7.90 32.65 -23.51
N VAL A 75 9.19 32.95 -23.75
CA VAL A 75 10.22 32.81 -22.73
C VAL A 75 10.10 33.98 -21.75
N VAL A 76 9.91 33.67 -20.47
CA VAL A 76 9.66 34.67 -19.41
C VAL A 76 10.74 34.72 -18.33
N ALA A 77 11.58 33.68 -18.23
CA ALA A 77 12.78 33.67 -17.40
C ALA A 77 13.87 32.77 -18.00
N GLY A 78 15.13 33.08 -17.71
CA GLY A 78 16.27 32.39 -18.31
C GLY A 78 16.49 32.75 -19.78
N GLN A 79 17.26 31.92 -20.48
CA GLN A 79 17.59 32.09 -21.90
C GLN A 79 17.27 30.80 -22.65
N ALA A 80 16.25 30.86 -23.49
CA ALA A 80 15.89 29.81 -24.42
C ALA A 80 15.36 30.41 -25.73
N THR A 81 15.49 29.68 -26.82
CA THR A 81 14.86 29.98 -28.10
C THR A 81 14.04 28.79 -28.55
N VAL A 82 12.87 29.06 -29.12
CA VAL A 82 11.97 28.04 -29.65
C VAL A 82 11.99 28.14 -31.17
N THR A 83 12.38 27.07 -31.84
CA THR A 83 12.44 26.97 -33.30
C THR A 83 11.68 25.75 -33.79
N GLN A 84 11.25 25.79 -35.05
CA GLN A 84 10.56 24.69 -35.71
C GLN A 84 11.37 24.28 -36.96
N PRO A 85 12.43 23.47 -36.82
CA PRO A 85 13.29 23.12 -37.95
C PRO A 85 12.60 22.24 -39.01
N ALA A 86 11.48 21.59 -38.66
CA ALA A 86 10.66 20.82 -39.58
C ALA A 86 9.17 20.84 -39.17
N SER A 87 8.27 20.46 -40.09
CA SER A 87 6.82 20.63 -39.94
C SER A 87 6.21 19.99 -38.67
N ALA A 88 6.80 18.91 -38.14
CA ALA A 88 6.36 18.22 -36.92
C ALA A 88 7.47 18.12 -35.86
N VAL A 89 8.44 19.02 -35.90
CA VAL A 89 9.57 19.04 -34.96
C VAL A 89 9.71 20.43 -34.38
N LEU A 90 9.57 20.53 -33.05
CA LEU A 90 9.90 21.72 -32.27
C LEU A 90 11.23 21.49 -31.56
N GLN A 91 12.04 22.54 -31.49
CA GLN A 91 13.30 22.53 -30.78
C GLN A 91 13.31 23.70 -29.79
N VAL A 92 13.64 23.39 -28.53
CA VAL A 92 13.84 24.38 -27.47
C VAL A 92 15.32 24.40 -27.17
N GLN A 93 16.02 25.41 -27.68
CA GLN A 93 17.44 25.58 -27.44
C GLN A 93 17.66 26.50 -26.25
N GLN A 94 18.10 25.93 -25.13
CA GLN A 94 18.32 26.62 -23.87
C GLN A 94 19.82 26.83 -23.63
N SER A 95 20.22 28.07 -23.31
CA SER A 95 21.62 28.42 -22.96
C SER A 95 21.81 28.66 -21.47
N SER A 96 20.74 28.96 -20.71
CA SER A 96 20.81 29.14 -19.25
C SER A 96 20.63 27.82 -18.49
N GLN A 97 21.03 27.80 -17.21
CA GLN A 97 20.86 26.62 -16.36
C GLN A 97 19.37 26.28 -16.12
N ALA A 98 18.53 27.29 -15.95
CA ALA A 98 17.09 27.16 -15.84
C ALA A 98 16.40 28.14 -16.80
N ALA A 99 15.27 27.75 -17.38
CA ALA A 99 14.43 28.65 -18.17
C ALA A 99 12.94 28.36 -17.95
N VAL A 100 12.12 29.39 -18.08
CA VAL A 100 10.65 29.30 -17.99
C VAL A 100 10.04 29.76 -19.31
N ILE A 101 9.19 28.91 -19.88
CA ILE A 101 8.48 29.15 -21.12
C ILE A 101 6.97 29.00 -20.85
N ASN A 102 6.24 30.10 -21.05
CA ASN A 102 4.80 30.08 -21.09
C ASN A 102 4.32 29.61 -22.48
N TRP A 103 3.21 28.89 -22.51
CA TRP A 103 2.58 28.35 -23.72
C TRP A 103 1.08 28.65 -23.71
N GLN A 104 0.53 28.99 -24.88
CA GLN A 104 -0.93 29.07 -25.03
C GLN A 104 -1.57 27.69 -25.00
N SER A 105 -0.96 26.73 -25.71
CA SER A 105 -1.30 25.31 -25.63
C SER A 105 -0.05 24.46 -25.78
N PHE A 106 -0.02 23.31 -25.10
CA PHE A 106 1.04 22.32 -25.23
C PHE A 106 0.41 20.97 -25.57
N ASP A 107 0.15 20.79 -26.86
CA ASP A 107 -0.38 19.57 -27.45
C ASP A 107 0.66 19.01 -28.42
N LEU A 108 0.82 17.69 -28.43
CA LEU A 108 1.79 17.01 -29.27
C LEU A 108 1.13 15.85 -29.99
N GLY A 109 1.00 15.94 -31.31
CA GLY A 109 0.48 14.87 -32.15
C GLY A 109 1.39 13.64 -32.19
N SER A 110 0.86 12.49 -32.60
CA SER A 110 1.59 11.21 -32.60
C SER A 110 2.83 11.16 -33.51
N ALA A 111 2.88 11.97 -34.56
CA ALA A 111 4.03 12.10 -35.46
C ALA A 111 4.96 13.28 -35.08
N ALA A 112 4.63 14.01 -34.00
CA ALA A 112 5.31 15.23 -33.63
C ALA A 112 6.38 14.99 -32.54
N SER A 113 7.39 15.85 -32.50
CA SER A 113 8.43 15.80 -31.47
C SER A 113 8.80 17.18 -30.92
N VAL A 114 9.14 17.23 -29.64
CA VAL A 114 9.75 18.39 -28.97
C VAL A 114 11.11 17.96 -28.42
N ASN A 115 12.17 18.59 -28.90
CA ASN A 115 13.53 18.31 -28.47
C ASN A 115 14.07 19.50 -27.65
N PHE A 116 14.33 19.28 -26.36
CA PHE A 116 14.99 20.26 -25.50
C PHE A 116 16.51 20.06 -25.61
N LEU A 117 17.20 21.09 -26.08
CA LEU A 117 18.66 21.17 -26.08
C LEU A 117 19.09 22.03 -24.90
N GLN A 118 19.40 21.39 -23.78
CA GLN A 118 19.79 22.06 -22.54
C GLN A 118 21.31 21.94 -22.31
N PRO A 119 21.95 22.85 -21.54
CA PRO A 119 23.40 22.85 -21.35
C PRO A 119 23.97 21.59 -20.68
N SER A 120 23.22 20.97 -19.77
CA SER A 120 23.66 19.79 -19.02
C SER A 120 22.48 18.95 -18.51
N ALA A 121 22.77 17.77 -17.97
CA ALA A 121 21.78 16.93 -17.28
C ALA A 121 21.19 17.59 -16.01
N GLY A 122 21.91 18.56 -15.42
CA GLY A 122 21.42 19.33 -14.27
C GLY A 122 20.58 20.55 -14.65
N SER A 123 20.49 20.89 -15.93
CA SER A 123 19.72 22.05 -16.40
C SER A 123 18.23 21.71 -16.48
N SER A 124 17.36 22.71 -16.26
CA SER A 124 15.91 22.52 -16.19
C SER A 124 15.13 23.49 -17.08
N THR A 125 14.01 23.04 -17.63
CA THR A 125 13.06 23.89 -18.37
C THR A 125 11.66 23.73 -17.78
N LEU A 126 11.03 24.83 -17.37
CA LEU A 126 9.62 24.88 -16.98
C LEU A 126 8.74 25.29 -18.17
N ASN A 127 7.85 24.41 -18.58
CA ASN A 127 6.83 24.64 -19.59
C ASN A 127 5.49 24.86 -18.87
N ARG A 128 4.97 26.08 -18.93
CA ARG A 128 3.72 26.47 -18.27
C ARG A 128 2.63 26.75 -19.28
N VAL A 129 1.56 25.96 -19.25
CA VAL A 129 0.38 26.19 -20.10
C VAL A 129 -0.54 27.21 -19.42
N LEU A 130 -0.86 28.27 -20.15
CA LEU A 130 -1.76 29.34 -19.69
C LEU A 130 -3.21 29.12 -20.15
N GLY A 131 -3.41 28.38 -21.24
CA GLY A 131 -4.72 28.00 -21.74
C GLY A 131 -5.49 27.10 -20.75
N SER A 132 -6.81 27.06 -20.90
CA SER A 132 -7.72 26.26 -20.07
C SER A 132 -7.78 24.79 -20.48
N ASN A 133 -7.31 24.46 -21.69
CA ASN A 133 -7.42 23.12 -22.24
C ASN A 133 -6.35 22.20 -21.63
N PRO A 134 -6.70 20.95 -21.30
CA PRO A 134 -5.71 19.96 -20.90
C PRO A 134 -4.69 19.70 -22.00
N SER A 135 -3.44 19.41 -21.62
CA SER A 135 -2.38 19.05 -22.56
C SER A 135 -2.56 17.62 -23.06
N GLN A 136 -2.58 17.42 -24.38
CA GLN A 136 -2.62 16.09 -25.00
C GLN A 136 -1.29 15.77 -25.67
N ILE A 137 -0.56 14.79 -25.12
CA ILE A 137 0.78 14.42 -25.59
C ILE A 137 0.72 13.00 -26.14
N TYR A 138 0.84 12.85 -27.45
CA TYR A 138 0.90 11.57 -28.16
C TYR A 138 2.25 11.34 -28.84
N GLY A 139 3.04 12.39 -29.05
CA GLY A 139 4.33 12.34 -29.73
C GLY A 139 5.51 12.12 -28.79
N ARG A 140 6.70 12.54 -29.26
CA ARG A 140 7.98 12.32 -28.58
C ARG A 140 8.52 13.57 -27.89
N ILE A 141 8.96 13.46 -26.65
CA ILE A 141 9.67 14.52 -25.92
C ILE A 141 11.05 14.01 -25.51
N THR A 142 12.10 14.79 -25.79
CA THR A 142 13.46 14.46 -25.33
C THR A 142 14.19 15.62 -24.70
N ALA A 143 15.03 15.31 -23.72
CA ALA A 143 15.92 16.28 -23.09
C ALA A 143 17.14 15.59 -22.45
N PRO A 144 18.35 16.18 -22.51
CA PRO A 144 19.47 15.68 -21.73
C PRO A 144 19.30 15.96 -20.22
N GLY A 145 18.58 17.02 -19.85
CA GLY A 145 18.30 17.42 -18.47
C GLY A 145 16.82 17.33 -18.11
N GLN A 146 16.37 18.22 -17.24
CA GLN A 146 15.08 18.09 -16.57
C GLN A 146 14.00 18.92 -17.28
N VAL A 147 12.80 18.34 -17.41
CA VAL A 147 11.64 19.01 -18.05
C VAL A 147 10.48 19.02 -17.07
N PHE A 148 9.93 20.21 -16.85
CA PHE A 148 8.79 20.45 -15.97
C PHE A 148 7.61 20.91 -16.81
N PHE A 149 6.43 20.32 -16.58
CA PHE A 149 5.18 20.67 -17.23
C PHE A 149 4.14 21.07 -16.18
N THR A 150 3.54 22.25 -16.34
CA THR A 150 2.43 22.71 -15.52
C THR A 150 1.23 23.03 -16.41
N ASN A 151 0.11 22.36 -16.19
CA ASN A 151 -1.16 22.67 -16.85
C ASN A 151 -2.33 22.39 -15.89
N PRO A 152 -2.95 23.43 -15.30
CA PRO A 152 -4.09 23.27 -14.39
C PRO A 152 -5.31 22.56 -14.99
N GLY A 153 -5.47 22.59 -16.32
CA GLY A 153 -6.52 21.87 -17.02
C GLY A 153 -6.33 20.36 -17.04
N GLY A 154 -5.10 19.87 -16.86
CA GLY A 154 -4.75 18.45 -16.92
C GLY A 154 -3.64 18.15 -17.92
N ILE A 155 -3.06 16.96 -17.79
CA ILE A 155 -2.04 16.45 -18.71
C ILE A 155 -2.37 14.99 -19.02
N TYR A 156 -2.46 14.66 -20.30
CA TYR A 156 -2.64 13.29 -20.77
C TYR A 156 -1.50 12.89 -21.70
N PHE A 157 -0.74 11.87 -21.29
CA PHE A 157 0.19 11.16 -22.16
C PHE A 157 -0.56 9.99 -22.80
N GLY A 158 -0.89 10.10 -24.09
CA GLY A 158 -1.60 9.08 -24.85
C GLY A 158 -0.76 7.82 -25.10
N PRO A 159 -1.36 6.75 -25.65
CA PRO A 159 -0.68 5.45 -25.81
C PRO A 159 0.61 5.46 -26.64
N SER A 160 0.72 6.37 -27.62
CA SER A 160 1.93 6.53 -28.44
C SER A 160 2.97 7.47 -27.84
N ALA A 161 2.67 8.12 -26.71
CA ALA A 161 3.56 9.10 -26.12
C ALA A 161 4.87 8.45 -25.67
N SER A 162 5.99 9.11 -25.97
CA SER A 162 7.32 8.68 -25.54
C SER A 162 8.07 9.88 -24.98
N VAL A 163 8.42 9.82 -23.70
CA VAL A 163 9.21 10.85 -23.01
C VAL A 163 10.52 10.22 -22.55
N ASP A 164 11.66 10.78 -22.97
CA ASP A 164 13.00 10.34 -22.57
C ASP A 164 13.83 11.56 -22.14
N VAL A 165 13.96 11.77 -20.83
CA VAL A 165 14.52 13.00 -20.25
C VAL A 165 15.47 12.72 -19.09
N GLY A 166 16.29 13.68 -18.68
CA GLY A 166 17.10 13.58 -17.45
C GLY A 166 16.25 13.50 -16.18
N GLY A 167 15.14 14.23 -16.15
CA GLY A 167 14.10 14.14 -15.11
C GLY A 167 12.80 14.79 -15.57
N LEU A 168 11.66 14.33 -15.06
CA LEU A 168 10.34 14.81 -15.44
C LEU A 168 9.55 15.24 -14.22
N VAL A 169 8.96 16.44 -14.28
CA VAL A 169 7.79 16.80 -13.46
C VAL A 169 6.62 17.08 -14.40
N ALA A 170 5.49 16.43 -14.20
CA ALA A 170 4.25 16.75 -14.90
C ALA A 170 3.14 16.97 -13.87
N THR A 171 2.57 18.17 -13.86
CA THR A 171 1.63 18.55 -12.80
C THR A 171 0.51 19.47 -13.26
N THR A 172 -0.63 19.40 -12.56
CA THR A 172 -1.68 20.43 -12.66
C THR A 172 -1.49 21.58 -11.68
N HIS A 173 -0.57 21.44 -10.73
CA HIS A 173 -0.25 22.47 -9.76
C HIS A 173 0.63 23.56 -10.39
N ARG A 174 0.73 24.70 -9.71
CA ARG A 174 1.54 25.84 -10.14
C ARG A 174 2.76 26.00 -9.24
N ILE A 175 3.84 26.49 -9.85
CA ILE A 175 5.05 26.96 -9.19
C ILE A 175 5.35 28.38 -9.70
N SER A 176 5.87 29.25 -8.83
CA SER A 176 6.29 30.61 -9.21
C SER A 176 7.61 30.57 -10.00
N ASP A 177 7.86 31.60 -10.81
CA ASP A 177 9.14 31.71 -11.54
C ASP A 177 10.31 31.82 -10.56
N ALA A 178 10.15 32.60 -9.49
CA ALA A 178 11.17 32.79 -8.47
C ALA A 178 11.54 31.46 -7.78
N ASP A 179 10.53 30.68 -7.37
CA ASP A 179 10.75 29.38 -6.73
C ASP A 179 11.44 28.39 -7.68
N PHE A 180 10.98 28.31 -8.93
CA PHE A 180 11.59 27.43 -9.93
C PHE A 180 13.05 27.80 -10.21
N MET A 181 13.31 29.10 -10.43
CA MET A 181 14.67 29.59 -10.73
C MET A 181 15.61 29.47 -9.54
N ALA A 182 15.09 29.47 -8.31
CA ALA A 182 15.85 29.23 -7.08
C ALA A 182 16.04 27.73 -6.76
N GLY A 183 15.45 26.81 -7.54
CA GLY A 183 15.46 25.37 -7.24
C GLY A 183 14.57 24.97 -6.06
N ASN A 184 13.66 25.84 -5.64
CA ASN A 184 12.70 25.61 -4.57
C ASN A 184 11.42 24.98 -5.14
N TYR A 185 11.42 23.68 -5.38
CA TYR A 185 10.33 23.00 -6.09
C TYR A 185 9.09 22.77 -5.22
N ARG A 186 8.30 23.83 -5.05
CA ARG A 186 7.04 23.87 -4.30
C ARG A 186 5.87 24.10 -5.26
N PHE A 187 5.02 23.09 -5.40
CA PHE A 187 3.88 23.10 -6.31
C PHE A 187 2.58 23.20 -5.52
N ALA A 188 1.84 24.30 -5.72
CA ALA A 188 0.56 24.54 -5.06
C ALA A 188 -0.60 24.29 -6.03
N ARG A 189 -1.63 23.58 -5.57
CA ARG A 189 -2.82 23.25 -6.37
C ARG A 189 -3.55 24.48 -6.86
N ASN A 190 -3.68 25.52 -6.03
CA ASN A 190 -4.34 26.79 -6.38
C ASN A 190 -5.71 26.58 -7.05
N GLY A 191 -6.51 25.66 -6.49
CA GLY A 191 -7.84 25.34 -7.02
C GLY A 191 -7.87 24.43 -8.24
N ALA A 192 -6.73 24.03 -8.81
CA ALA A 192 -6.68 23.10 -9.94
C ALA A 192 -7.41 21.78 -9.61
N SER A 193 -8.19 21.30 -10.56
CA SER A 193 -8.95 20.04 -10.48
C SER A 193 -8.59 19.06 -11.61
N GLY A 194 -7.74 19.45 -12.55
CA GLY A 194 -7.30 18.58 -13.63
C GLY A 194 -6.48 17.39 -13.13
N SER A 195 -6.47 16.31 -13.90
CA SER A 195 -5.73 15.08 -13.62
C SER A 195 -4.43 14.98 -14.44
N VAL A 196 -3.49 14.19 -13.96
CA VAL A 196 -2.35 13.70 -14.77
C VAL A 196 -2.56 12.22 -15.07
N VAL A 197 -2.69 11.88 -16.35
CA VAL A 197 -2.92 10.49 -16.80
C VAL A 197 -1.80 10.09 -17.75
N ASN A 198 -1.12 8.99 -17.45
CA ASN A 198 -0.15 8.37 -18.35
C ASN A 198 -0.68 7.07 -18.94
N ALA A 199 -0.82 6.99 -20.25
CA ALA A 199 -1.06 5.76 -21.00
C ALA A 199 0.12 5.41 -21.93
N GLY A 200 1.17 6.23 -21.97
CA GLY A 200 2.36 6.05 -22.81
C GLY A 200 3.58 5.55 -22.03
N ALA A 201 4.77 5.84 -22.58
CA ALA A 201 6.05 5.47 -21.99
C ALA A 201 6.82 6.71 -21.49
N LEU A 202 7.03 6.81 -20.18
CA LEU A 202 7.80 7.87 -19.54
C LEU A 202 9.11 7.29 -18.99
N LYS A 203 10.24 7.83 -19.41
CA LYS A 203 11.57 7.34 -19.03
C LYS A 203 12.46 8.51 -18.58
N ALA A 204 13.10 8.32 -17.43
CA ALA A 204 14.18 9.16 -16.95
C ALA A 204 15.54 8.51 -17.24
N ALA A 205 16.57 9.35 -17.34
CA ALA A 205 17.96 8.92 -17.36
C ALA A 205 18.35 8.18 -16.07
N LEU A 206 19.49 7.49 -16.10
CA LEU A 206 20.03 6.80 -14.93
C LEU A 206 20.22 7.76 -13.75
N GLY A 207 19.64 7.41 -12.59
CA GLY A 207 19.65 8.26 -11.40
C GLY A 207 18.71 9.47 -11.46
N GLY A 208 17.96 9.64 -12.55
CA GLY A 208 16.94 10.68 -12.73
C GLY A 208 15.64 10.38 -12.00
N TYR A 209 14.58 11.13 -12.31
CA TYR A 209 13.29 10.95 -11.64
C TYR A 209 12.10 11.26 -12.54
N ILE A 210 10.93 10.72 -12.19
CA ILE A 210 9.63 11.08 -12.77
C ILE A 210 8.66 11.39 -11.64
N ALA A 211 8.13 12.62 -11.62
CA ALA A 211 7.15 13.07 -10.65
C ALA A 211 5.85 13.49 -11.35
N LEU A 212 4.76 12.75 -11.13
CA LEU A 212 3.42 13.08 -11.62
C LEU A 212 2.57 13.60 -10.45
N LEU A 213 2.15 14.87 -10.51
CA LEU A 213 1.56 15.56 -9.35
C LEU A 213 0.22 16.21 -9.71
N ALA A 214 -0.88 15.77 -9.13
CA ALA A 214 -2.22 16.33 -9.38
C ALA A 214 -3.20 15.84 -8.32
N PRO A 215 -4.39 16.45 -8.15
CA PRO A 215 -5.44 15.88 -7.31
C PRO A 215 -5.80 14.44 -7.68
N GLU A 216 -5.66 14.12 -8.97
CA GLU A 216 -5.82 12.77 -9.49
C GLU A 216 -4.65 12.43 -10.42
N VAL A 217 -3.94 11.36 -10.09
CA VAL A 217 -2.85 10.80 -10.90
C VAL A 217 -3.17 9.36 -11.27
N ARG A 218 -3.15 9.04 -12.56
CA ARG A 218 -3.34 7.67 -13.05
C ARG A 218 -2.19 7.21 -13.94
N ASN A 219 -1.65 6.04 -13.66
CA ASN A 219 -0.70 5.36 -14.54
C ASN A 219 -1.31 4.09 -15.15
N GLN A 220 -1.57 4.16 -16.44
CA GLN A 220 -2.05 3.10 -17.34
C GLN A 220 -0.98 2.72 -18.39
N GLY A 221 0.20 3.33 -18.31
CA GLY A 221 1.34 3.08 -19.19
C GLY A 221 2.55 2.55 -18.41
N VAL A 222 3.75 2.91 -18.88
CA VAL A 222 5.01 2.51 -18.27
C VAL A 222 5.78 3.74 -17.82
N VAL A 223 6.28 3.70 -16.58
CA VAL A 223 7.14 4.74 -16.00
C VAL A 223 8.45 4.12 -15.54
N VAL A 224 9.60 4.66 -15.97
CA VAL A 224 10.93 4.09 -15.69
C VAL A 224 11.90 5.13 -15.15
N ALA A 225 12.53 4.86 -14.00
CA ALA A 225 13.62 5.66 -13.42
C ALA A 225 14.66 4.76 -12.72
N GLN A 226 15.58 4.18 -13.49
CA GLN A 226 16.62 3.27 -12.96
C GLN A 226 17.60 4.00 -12.04
N LEU A 227 17.93 3.41 -10.89
CA LEU A 227 18.72 4.03 -9.79
C LEU A 227 18.17 5.38 -9.31
N GLY A 228 16.92 5.68 -9.68
CA GLY A 228 16.27 6.97 -9.53
C GLY A 228 14.97 6.87 -8.75
N THR A 229 14.09 7.86 -8.93
CA THR A 229 12.83 7.93 -8.17
C THR A 229 11.63 8.11 -9.09
N VAL A 230 10.57 7.33 -8.86
CA VAL A 230 9.24 7.62 -9.40
C VAL A 230 8.32 8.07 -8.26
N ALA A 231 7.66 9.20 -8.45
CA ALA A 231 6.74 9.80 -7.50
C ALA A 231 5.39 10.08 -8.18
N LEU A 232 4.31 9.47 -7.67
CA LEU A 232 2.94 9.78 -8.04
C LEU A 232 2.27 10.39 -6.80
N ALA A 233 1.93 11.67 -6.83
CA ALA A 233 1.45 12.34 -5.63
C ALA A 233 0.19 13.19 -5.88
N ALA A 234 -0.74 13.11 -4.92
CA ALA A 234 -1.99 13.84 -4.92
C ALA A 234 -2.24 14.54 -3.58
N GLY A 235 -2.43 15.87 -3.62
CA GLY A 235 -2.62 16.71 -2.46
C GLY A 235 -2.82 18.17 -2.86
N ASP A 236 -2.68 19.09 -1.91
CA ASP A 236 -2.87 20.54 -2.14
C ASP A 236 -1.55 21.29 -2.33
N LEU A 237 -0.50 20.85 -1.64
CA LEU A 237 0.86 21.35 -1.78
C LEU A 237 1.81 20.16 -1.86
N VAL A 238 2.64 20.13 -2.89
CA VAL A 238 3.71 19.14 -3.03
C VAL A 238 5.05 19.85 -3.06
N THR A 239 5.96 19.44 -2.16
CA THR A 239 7.36 19.91 -2.17
C THR A 239 8.26 18.74 -2.53
N LEU A 240 9.09 18.90 -3.57
CA LEU A 240 10.09 17.92 -3.95
C LEU A 240 11.38 18.17 -3.17
N GLU A 241 11.91 17.13 -2.52
CA GLU A 241 13.20 17.21 -1.83
C GLU A 241 14.30 16.68 -2.75
N MET A 242 15.18 17.58 -3.17
CA MET A 242 16.23 17.27 -4.14
C MET A 242 17.59 17.18 -3.48
N LEU A 243 18.39 16.21 -3.90
CA LEU A 243 19.84 16.20 -3.69
C LEU A 243 20.51 16.33 -5.07
N GLY A 244 20.96 17.54 -5.40
CA GLY A 244 21.40 17.87 -6.75
C GLY A 244 20.26 17.69 -7.76
N SER A 245 20.41 16.75 -8.69
CA SER A 245 19.39 16.41 -9.70
C SER A 245 18.56 15.17 -9.37
N GLN A 246 18.75 14.59 -8.18
CA GLN A 246 18.01 13.39 -7.74
C GLN A 246 16.89 13.78 -6.79
N LEU A 247 15.70 13.23 -7.01
CA LEU A 247 14.59 13.31 -6.07
C LEU A 247 14.79 12.27 -4.96
N THR A 248 14.99 12.70 -3.72
CA THR A 248 15.24 11.80 -2.58
C THR A 248 13.97 11.51 -1.79
N SER A 249 13.04 12.47 -1.76
CA SER A 249 11.79 12.38 -1.03
C SER A 249 10.80 13.45 -1.53
N LEU A 250 9.55 13.40 -1.07
CA LEU A 250 8.58 14.46 -1.28
C LEU A 250 7.73 14.65 -0.03
N ARG A 251 7.17 15.85 0.13
CA ARG A 251 6.16 16.16 1.14
C ARG A 251 4.86 16.54 0.45
N VAL A 252 3.75 15.93 0.88
CA VAL A 252 2.40 16.23 0.40
C VAL A 252 1.57 16.78 1.55
N SER A 253 0.93 17.93 1.34
CA SER A 253 -0.08 18.45 2.27
C SER A 253 -1.47 18.01 1.85
N ALA A 254 -2.31 17.72 2.84
CA ALA A 254 -3.67 17.23 2.63
C ALA A 254 -4.55 18.26 1.90
N ALA A 255 -5.36 17.78 0.95
CA ALA A 255 -6.33 18.61 0.24
C ALA A 255 -7.73 18.51 0.84
N GLY A 256 -8.50 19.60 0.80
CA GLY A 256 -9.93 19.61 1.16
C GLY A 256 -10.86 18.94 0.13
N ILE A 257 -10.32 18.05 -0.72
CA ILE A 257 -11.03 17.34 -1.78
C ILE A 257 -10.59 15.87 -1.79
N GLN A 258 -11.35 15.04 -2.51
CA GLN A 258 -10.91 13.69 -2.85
C GLN A 258 -9.60 13.74 -3.62
N THR A 259 -8.68 12.86 -3.24
CA THR A 259 -7.41 12.68 -3.96
C THR A 259 -7.21 11.21 -4.32
N LEU A 260 -6.66 10.98 -5.51
CA LEU A 260 -6.47 9.65 -6.06
C LEU A 260 -5.08 9.51 -6.67
N VAL A 261 -4.40 8.42 -6.30
CA VAL A 261 -3.27 7.88 -7.06
C VAL A 261 -3.61 6.46 -7.45
N ASP A 262 -3.67 6.19 -8.75
CA ASP A 262 -3.97 4.86 -9.30
C ASP A 262 -2.84 4.38 -10.21
N ASN A 263 -2.31 3.19 -9.94
CA ASN A 263 -1.38 2.49 -10.83
C ASN A 263 -2.00 1.17 -11.29
N ALA A 264 -2.39 1.12 -12.57
CA ALA A 264 -2.96 -0.05 -13.23
C ALA A 264 -1.96 -0.79 -14.14
N SER A 265 -0.75 -0.24 -14.30
CA SER A 265 0.28 -0.80 -15.18
C SER A 265 1.65 -0.79 -14.48
N ALA A 266 2.73 -0.36 -15.13
CA ALA A 266 4.07 -0.58 -14.62
C ALA A 266 4.78 0.70 -14.17
N VAL A 267 5.38 0.64 -12.99
CA VAL A 267 6.37 1.61 -12.49
C VAL A 267 7.64 0.86 -12.13
N LEU A 268 8.75 1.23 -12.77
CA LEU A 268 10.03 0.54 -12.69
C LEU A 268 11.11 1.51 -12.20
N ALA A 269 11.60 1.33 -10.98
CA ALA A 269 12.77 2.02 -10.44
C ALA A 269 13.78 1.06 -9.80
N PRO A 270 14.38 0.10 -10.55
CA PRO A 270 15.42 -0.78 -10.02
C PRO A 270 16.56 -0.01 -9.35
N GLY A 271 16.95 -0.43 -8.15
CA GLY A 271 17.92 0.19 -7.24
C GLY A 271 17.52 1.59 -6.75
N GLY A 272 16.23 1.92 -6.89
CA GLY A 272 15.67 3.25 -6.67
C GLY A 272 14.48 3.26 -5.72
N LEU A 273 13.66 4.30 -5.82
CA LEU A 273 12.54 4.59 -4.94
C LEU A 273 11.24 4.80 -5.73
N ILE A 274 10.15 4.18 -5.28
CA ILE A 274 8.80 4.44 -5.77
C ILE A 274 7.97 5.02 -4.62
N ILE A 275 7.31 6.16 -4.85
CA ILE A 275 6.40 6.80 -3.89
C ILE A 275 5.04 6.99 -4.58
N LEU A 276 3.99 6.40 -4.02
CA LEU A 276 2.60 6.73 -4.33
C LEU A 276 2.00 7.39 -3.08
N SER A 277 1.60 8.65 -3.16
CA SER A 277 1.05 9.37 -2.00
C SER A 277 -0.23 10.13 -2.34
N ALA A 278 -1.30 9.90 -1.59
CA ALA A 278 -2.54 10.66 -1.72
C ALA A 278 -2.95 11.19 -0.34
N GLN A 279 -3.11 12.51 -0.21
CA GLN A 279 -3.45 13.16 1.06
C GLN A 279 -4.75 13.97 0.94
N ALA A 280 -5.74 13.62 1.76
CA ALA A 280 -7.00 14.36 1.90
C ALA A 280 -7.24 14.74 3.36
N ALA A 281 -7.76 15.94 3.60
CA ALA A 281 -7.93 16.51 4.94
C ALA A 281 -9.20 16.00 5.64
N ASP A 282 -10.23 15.66 4.88
CA ASP A 282 -11.54 15.27 5.41
C ASP A 282 -11.81 13.77 5.25
N GLN A 283 -12.38 13.14 6.29
CA GLN A 283 -12.78 11.73 6.26
C GLN A 283 -13.90 11.42 5.23
N LEU A 284 -14.75 12.40 4.90
CA LEU A 284 -15.85 12.21 3.95
C LEU A 284 -15.40 12.26 2.50
N GLN A 285 -14.31 13.00 2.23
CA GLN A 285 -13.69 13.03 0.91
C GLN A 285 -12.78 11.81 0.78
N GLY A 286 -11.84 11.61 1.71
CA GLY A 286 -10.92 10.48 1.69
C GLY A 286 -9.90 10.54 0.55
N SER A 287 -8.72 10.01 0.81
CA SER A 287 -7.65 9.82 -0.18
C SER A 287 -7.57 8.34 -0.55
N VAL A 288 -7.26 8.03 -1.81
CA VAL A 288 -7.09 6.65 -2.26
C VAL A 288 -5.75 6.50 -2.94
N VAL A 289 -4.97 5.50 -2.50
CA VAL A 289 -3.85 4.97 -3.24
C VAL A 289 -4.23 3.56 -3.68
N ASN A 290 -4.33 3.34 -4.99
CA ASN A 290 -4.66 2.04 -5.57
C ASN A 290 -3.54 1.55 -6.46
N ASN A 291 -3.04 0.34 -6.19
CA ASN A 291 -2.16 -0.39 -7.09
C ASN A 291 -2.83 -1.71 -7.48
N SER A 292 -3.08 -1.88 -8.77
CA SER A 292 -3.49 -3.17 -9.36
C SER A 292 -2.44 -3.69 -10.35
N GLY A 293 -1.51 -2.84 -10.78
CA GLY A 293 -0.37 -3.19 -11.62
C GLY A 293 0.89 -3.59 -10.85
N SER A 294 2.05 -3.23 -11.40
CA SER A 294 3.37 -3.59 -10.89
C SER A 294 4.19 -2.36 -10.47
N LEU A 295 4.73 -2.38 -9.25
CA LEU A 295 5.72 -1.45 -8.72
C LEU A 295 7.01 -2.21 -8.45
N VAL A 296 8.04 -2.00 -9.27
CA VAL A 296 9.30 -2.75 -9.19
C VAL A 296 10.46 -1.81 -8.85
N ALA A 297 10.97 -1.94 -7.64
CA ALA A 297 12.20 -1.32 -7.17
C ALA A 297 13.13 -2.39 -6.60
N THR A 298 13.46 -3.40 -7.41
CA THR A 298 14.42 -4.45 -7.02
C THR A 298 15.78 -3.84 -6.69
N GLY A 299 16.55 -4.45 -5.79
CA GLY A 299 17.89 -3.99 -5.49
C GLY A 299 18.85 -4.13 -6.69
N LEU A 300 19.84 -3.23 -6.77
CA LEU A 300 20.92 -3.28 -7.76
C LEU A 300 22.26 -3.03 -7.09
N ALA A 301 23.17 -3.99 -7.24
CA ALA A 301 24.52 -3.96 -6.66
C ALA A 301 24.53 -3.73 -5.14
N LEU A 302 24.84 -2.52 -4.69
CA LEU A 302 24.91 -2.14 -3.26
C LEU A 302 23.69 -1.32 -2.79
N ARG A 303 22.68 -1.12 -3.65
CA ARG A 303 21.51 -0.29 -3.34
C ARG A 303 20.25 -1.13 -3.28
N ASN A 304 19.64 -1.16 -2.10
CA ASN A 304 18.31 -1.73 -1.89
C ASN A 304 17.26 -0.76 -2.42
N GLY A 305 16.28 -1.26 -3.16
CA GLY A 305 15.17 -0.42 -3.60
C GLY A 305 14.06 -0.32 -2.55
N ARG A 306 13.19 0.67 -2.71
CA ARG A 306 12.09 0.94 -1.79
C ARG A 306 10.80 1.30 -2.49
N VAL A 307 9.68 0.86 -1.93
CA VAL A 307 8.32 1.22 -2.35
C VAL A 307 7.57 1.79 -1.14
N VAL A 308 6.96 2.97 -1.32
CA VAL A 308 6.15 3.65 -0.32
C VAL A 308 4.76 3.92 -0.90
N LEU A 309 3.72 3.40 -0.27
CA LEU A 309 2.32 3.74 -0.52
C LEU A 309 1.81 4.49 0.72
N ASP A 310 1.39 5.72 0.54
CA ASP A 310 0.90 6.56 1.63
C ASP A 310 -0.44 7.19 1.27
N ALA A 311 -1.52 6.59 1.75
CA ALA A 311 -2.88 7.11 1.58
C ALA A 311 -3.26 8.17 2.61
N GLY A 312 -2.35 8.60 3.49
CA GLY A 312 -2.63 9.62 4.50
C GLY A 312 -3.53 9.16 5.65
N ALA A 313 -3.68 10.01 6.66
CA ALA A 313 -4.34 9.68 7.94
C ALA A 313 -5.85 9.36 7.82
N HIS A 314 -6.46 9.66 6.68
CA HIS A 314 -7.89 9.46 6.44
C HIS A 314 -8.20 8.65 5.18
N GLY A 315 -7.17 8.18 4.47
CA GLY A 315 -7.35 7.50 3.20
C GLY A 315 -7.25 5.98 3.27
N THR A 316 -7.54 5.37 2.13
CA THR A 316 -7.48 3.92 1.91
C THR A 316 -6.33 3.57 0.97
N ALA A 317 -5.49 2.61 1.37
CA ALA A 317 -4.48 2.01 0.50
C ALA A 317 -4.96 0.63 0.02
N LEU A 318 -5.15 0.46 -1.29
CA LEU A 318 -5.42 -0.81 -1.95
C LEU A 318 -4.14 -1.28 -2.63
N ALA A 319 -3.39 -2.18 -1.99
CA ALA A 319 -2.10 -2.66 -2.49
C ALA A 319 -2.24 -4.05 -3.12
N GLY A 320 -2.88 -4.11 -4.29
CA GLY A 320 -2.97 -5.28 -5.15
C GLY A 320 -1.79 -5.41 -6.12
N GLY A 321 -1.91 -6.32 -7.09
CA GLY A 321 -0.87 -6.55 -8.11
C GLY A 321 0.47 -6.97 -7.49
N THR A 322 1.58 -6.45 -8.01
CA THR A 322 2.93 -6.78 -7.52
C THR A 322 3.66 -5.54 -7.00
N LEU A 323 4.18 -5.62 -5.78
CA LEU A 323 5.15 -4.69 -5.21
C LEU A 323 6.44 -5.50 -5.00
N ASN A 324 7.48 -5.23 -5.78
CA ASN A 324 8.71 -6.02 -5.77
C ASN A 324 9.94 -5.15 -5.47
N VAL A 325 10.57 -5.43 -4.33
CA VAL A 325 11.84 -4.85 -3.88
C VAL A 325 12.91 -5.91 -3.63
N SER A 326 12.78 -7.09 -4.25
CA SER A 326 13.72 -8.19 -4.08
C SER A 326 15.13 -7.86 -4.56
N HIS A 327 16.14 -8.59 -4.07
CA HIS A 327 17.55 -8.39 -4.42
C HIS A 327 18.27 -9.72 -4.70
N ASP A 328 18.61 -9.98 -5.97
CA ASP A 328 19.14 -11.29 -6.41
C ASP A 328 20.53 -11.63 -5.86
N THR A 329 21.31 -10.62 -5.48
CA THR A 329 22.69 -10.78 -4.96
C THR A 329 22.91 -10.16 -3.57
N GLY A 330 21.85 -9.77 -2.87
CA GLY A 330 21.93 -8.94 -1.67
C GLY A 330 20.74 -9.14 -0.74
N THR A 331 20.55 -8.19 0.18
CA THR A 331 19.38 -8.17 1.08
C THR A 331 18.19 -7.56 0.37
N GLY A 332 16.99 -8.12 0.58
CA GLY A 332 15.76 -7.54 0.06
C GLY A 332 15.54 -6.09 0.51
N GLY A 333 14.82 -5.31 -0.29
CA GLY A 333 14.50 -3.92 -0.02
C GLY A 333 13.35 -3.71 0.96
N GLN A 334 12.74 -2.52 0.91
CA GLN A 334 11.66 -2.15 1.84
C GLN A 334 10.35 -1.81 1.11
N ILE A 335 9.24 -2.38 1.59
CA ILE A 335 7.88 -1.96 1.25
C ILE A 335 7.25 -1.33 2.49
N ARG A 336 6.66 -0.14 2.34
CA ARG A 336 5.94 0.57 3.40
C ARG A 336 4.58 1.04 2.92
N ILE A 337 3.52 0.65 3.63
CA ILE A 337 2.14 0.98 3.28
C ILE A 337 1.47 1.63 4.49
N THR A 338 1.03 2.87 4.32
CA THR A 338 0.32 3.66 5.34
C THR A 338 -1.02 4.17 4.82
N GLY A 339 -1.97 4.32 5.72
CA GLY A 339 -3.33 4.74 5.45
C GLY A 339 -4.20 4.50 6.68
N LYS A 340 -5.41 5.07 6.72
CA LYS A 340 -6.40 4.72 7.75
C LYS A 340 -6.87 3.28 7.58
N ASP A 341 -7.20 2.92 6.35
CA ASP A 341 -7.67 1.59 5.97
C ASP A 341 -6.73 1.01 4.90
N ILE A 342 -6.27 -0.23 5.08
CA ILE A 342 -5.31 -0.87 4.17
C ILE A 342 -5.85 -2.24 3.77
N VAL A 343 -5.83 -2.53 2.47
CA VAL A 343 -6.25 -3.82 1.91
C VAL A 343 -5.14 -4.39 1.03
N LEU A 344 -4.73 -5.62 1.32
CA LEU A 344 -3.97 -6.48 0.41
C LEU A 344 -4.95 -7.48 -0.20
N PRO A 345 -5.48 -7.21 -1.42
CA PRO A 345 -6.48 -8.07 -2.03
C PRO A 345 -5.90 -9.42 -2.47
N SER A 346 -6.76 -10.39 -2.74
CA SER A 346 -6.39 -11.69 -3.28
C SER A 346 -5.53 -11.53 -4.53
N GLY A 347 -4.42 -12.27 -4.60
CA GLY A 347 -3.45 -12.19 -5.69
C GLY A 347 -2.40 -11.08 -5.53
N ALA A 348 -2.50 -10.22 -4.52
CA ALA A 348 -1.43 -9.27 -4.20
C ALA A 348 -0.12 -10.00 -3.88
N GLN A 349 1.00 -9.48 -4.38
CA GLN A 349 2.35 -10.01 -4.14
C GLN A 349 3.26 -8.89 -3.65
N LEU A 350 3.61 -8.91 -2.37
CA LEU A 350 4.59 -8.01 -1.77
C LEU A 350 5.88 -8.81 -1.58
N LEU A 351 6.86 -8.57 -2.45
CA LEU A 351 8.11 -9.33 -2.54
C LEU A 351 9.28 -8.47 -2.09
N ALA A 352 9.94 -8.90 -1.02
CA ALA A 352 11.15 -8.29 -0.46
C ALA A 352 12.19 -9.39 -0.19
N THR A 353 12.30 -10.38 -1.07
CA THR A 353 13.25 -11.49 -0.91
C THR A 353 14.68 -11.05 -1.23
N GLY A 354 15.69 -11.74 -0.69
CA GLY A 354 17.07 -11.46 -1.04
C GLY A 354 17.99 -12.66 -0.89
N SER A 355 19.04 -12.77 -1.70
CA SER A 355 19.98 -13.89 -1.61
C SER A 355 20.85 -13.88 -0.36
N GLN A 356 21.09 -12.71 0.24
CA GLN A 356 21.93 -12.53 1.43
C GLN A 356 21.15 -12.13 2.68
N GLY A 357 19.81 -12.11 2.58
CA GLY A 357 18.92 -11.73 3.68
C GLY A 357 17.56 -11.26 3.16
N GLY A 358 16.52 -11.51 3.94
CA GLY A 358 15.20 -10.97 3.67
C GLY A 358 15.12 -9.45 3.89
N GLY A 359 14.20 -8.80 3.18
CA GLY A 359 13.92 -7.38 3.31
C GLY A 359 12.91 -7.04 4.40
N THR A 360 12.25 -5.89 4.28
CA THR A 360 11.26 -5.41 5.26
C THR A 360 9.94 -5.05 4.59
N VAL A 361 8.82 -5.51 5.14
CA VAL A 361 7.47 -5.14 4.72
C VAL A 361 6.68 -4.61 5.93
N LEU A 362 6.33 -3.33 5.90
CA LEU A 362 5.57 -2.66 6.96
C LEU A 362 4.19 -2.24 6.41
N VAL A 363 3.13 -2.80 6.97
CA VAL A 363 1.74 -2.54 6.55
C VAL A 363 0.96 -2.01 7.75
N GLY A 364 0.65 -0.71 7.72
CA GLY A 364 -0.17 -0.04 8.73
C GLY A 364 0.55 0.29 10.03
N GLY A 365 1.83 -0.07 10.20
CA GLY A 365 2.63 0.24 11.39
C GLY A 365 3.99 -0.45 11.33
N ASP A 366 4.84 -0.16 12.32
CA ASP A 366 6.13 -0.85 12.51
C ASP A 366 6.02 -1.81 13.70
N TRP A 367 7.09 -2.56 13.96
CA TRP A 367 7.18 -3.56 15.01
C TRP A 367 6.73 -2.97 16.36
N GLN A 368 5.75 -3.61 17.00
CA GLN A 368 5.15 -3.22 18.27
C GLN A 368 4.66 -1.76 18.30
N GLY A 369 4.21 -1.24 17.15
CA GLY A 369 3.72 0.14 17.03
C GLY A 369 4.78 1.21 17.30
N SER A 370 6.06 0.83 17.24
CA SER A 370 7.19 1.71 17.56
C SER A 370 7.46 2.76 16.47
N GLY A 371 8.27 3.75 16.84
CA GLY A 371 8.68 4.82 15.93
C GLY A 371 7.58 5.81 15.60
N ASN A 372 7.69 6.47 14.45
CA ASN A 372 6.81 7.56 14.02
C ASN A 372 5.93 7.17 12.82
N LEU A 373 5.83 5.87 12.51
CA LEU A 373 5.03 5.44 11.37
C LEU A 373 3.54 5.60 11.72
N PRO A 374 2.73 6.28 10.88
CA PRO A 374 1.30 6.36 11.11
C PRO A 374 0.66 4.99 11.24
N GLN A 375 -0.13 4.81 12.29
CA GLN A 375 -0.80 3.55 12.57
C GLN A 375 -2.16 3.49 11.87
N ALA A 376 -2.42 2.40 11.15
CA ALA A 376 -3.70 2.19 10.49
C ALA A 376 -4.79 1.88 11.50
N ARG A 377 -6.04 2.22 11.18
CA ARG A 377 -7.20 1.74 11.93
C ARG A 377 -7.63 0.36 11.45
N SER A 378 -7.45 0.03 10.17
CA SER A 378 -7.75 -1.31 9.68
C SER A 378 -6.73 -1.81 8.69
N VAL A 379 -6.30 -3.06 8.87
CA VAL A 379 -5.50 -3.81 7.89
C VAL A 379 -6.22 -5.10 7.54
N ARG A 380 -6.41 -5.35 6.25
CA ARG A 380 -7.02 -6.60 5.74
C ARG A 380 -6.16 -7.22 4.66
N MET A 381 -5.54 -8.35 4.96
CA MET A 381 -4.88 -9.22 4.01
C MET A 381 -5.81 -10.38 3.64
N GLU A 382 -6.26 -10.41 2.38
CA GLU A 382 -7.15 -11.45 1.88
C GLU A 382 -6.43 -12.79 1.67
N ALA A 383 -7.22 -13.87 1.61
CA ALA A 383 -6.75 -15.15 1.14
C ALA A 383 -6.21 -15.03 -0.29
N GLY A 384 -5.10 -15.72 -0.57
CA GLY A 384 -4.40 -15.64 -1.85
C GLY A 384 -3.44 -14.45 -2.00
N ALA A 385 -3.42 -13.49 -1.07
CA ALA A 385 -2.34 -12.51 -0.99
C ALA A 385 -1.04 -13.15 -0.46
N ILE A 386 0.10 -12.66 -0.92
CA ILE A 386 1.45 -13.13 -0.56
C ILE A 386 2.28 -11.96 -0.08
N VAL A 387 2.92 -12.12 1.08
CA VAL A 387 4.01 -11.26 1.56
C VAL A 387 5.24 -12.14 1.78
N ASP A 388 6.32 -11.88 1.07
CA ASP A 388 7.53 -12.71 1.13
C ASP A 388 8.78 -11.84 1.32
N ALA A 389 9.36 -11.93 2.50
CA ALA A 389 10.64 -11.33 2.84
C ALA A 389 11.65 -12.41 3.26
N SER A 390 11.65 -13.56 2.58
CA SER A 390 12.59 -14.65 2.86
C SER A 390 13.99 -14.38 2.31
N ALA A 391 15.00 -14.95 2.96
CA ALA A 391 16.33 -15.11 2.38
C ALA A 391 16.35 -16.35 1.46
N THR A 392 16.95 -16.23 0.27
CA THR A 392 16.90 -17.31 -0.74
C THR A 392 18.15 -18.18 -0.81
N LEU A 393 19.30 -17.69 -0.34
CA LEU A 393 20.56 -18.45 -0.35
C LEU A 393 21.22 -18.47 1.03
N HIS A 394 21.82 -17.36 1.45
CA HIS A 394 22.39 -17.16 2.79
C HIS A 394 21.65 -16.03 3.50
N GLY A 395 21.78 -15.97 4.82
CA GLY A 395 21.31 -14.85 5.64
C GLY A 395 19.93 -15.08 6.24
N ASP A 396 19.58 -14.18 7.15
CA ASP A 396 18.38 -14.30 7.94
C ASP A 396 17.15 -13.90 7.13
N GLY A 397 16.01 -14.52 7.46
CA GLY A 397 14.72 -14.05 6.99
C GLY A 397 14.44 -12.61 7.44
N GLY A 398 13.61 -11.92 6.68
CA GLY A 398 13.31 -10.51 6.86
C GLY A 398 12.28 -10.22 7.95
N LYS A 399 11.75 -8.99 7.90
CA LYS A 399 10.72 -8.50 8.83
C LYS A 399 9.41 -8.21 8.09
N VAL A 400 8.30 -8.75 8.57
CA VAL A 400 6.95 -8.44 8.06
C VAL A 400 6.05 -8.01 9.21
N VAL A 401 5.40 -6.86 9.08
CA VAL A 401 4.45 -6.33 10.09
C VAL A 401 3.12 -5.98 9.41
N LEU A 402 2.03 -6.53 9.93
CA LEU A 402 0.65 -6.12 9.65
C LEU A 402 0.05 -5.56 10.92
N TRP A 403 -0.11 -4.25 10.97
CA TRP A 403 -0.44 -3.53 12.19
C TRP A 403 -1.66 -2.62 12.00
N SER A 404 -2.61 -2.71 12.91
CA SER A 404 -3.55 -1.62 13.19
C SER A 404 -3.39 -1.17 14.63
N ASP A 405 -3.73 0.09 14.92
CA ASP A 405 -3.58 0.69 16.23
C ASP A 405 -4.26 -0.15 17.32
N ILE A 406 -3.45 -0.71 18.22
CA ILE A 406 -3.89 -1.54 19.32
C ILE A 406 -4.56 -0.74 20.45
N HIS A 407 -4.46 0.59 20.43
CA HIS A 407 -5.07 1.48 21.42
C HIS A 407 -6.42 2.06 20.93
N ASP A 408 -6.72 1.97 19.63
CA ASP A 408 -8.04 2.30 19.09
C ASP A 408 -8.96 1.08 19.23
N SER A 409 -10.01 1.18 20.05
CA SER A 409 -11.07 0.14 20.14
C SER A 409 -11.73 -0.17 18.77
N GLY A 410 -11.64 0.78 17.83
CA GLY A 410 -12.02 0.67 16.43
C GLY A 410 -11.03 -0.12 15.56
N GLY A 411 -9.79 -0.30 16.02
CA GLY A 411 -8.68 -0.98 15.38
C GLY A 411 -8.98 -2.43 15.05
N ALA A 412 -8.62 -2.86 13.84
CA ALA A 412 -8.79 -4.26 13.43
C ALA A 412 -7.80 -4.72 12.35
N THR A 413 -7.12 -5.83 12.63
CA THR A 413 -6.29 -6.54 11.65
C THR A 413 -6.91 -7.90 11.31
N THR A 414 -7.09 -8.17 10.02
CA THR A 414 -7.49 -9.49 9.51
C THR A 414 -6.45 -9.98 8.52
N ALA A 415 -5.91 -11.19 8.71
CA ALA A 415 -4.92 -11.78 7.83
C ALA A 415 -5.29 -13.23 7.48
N ALA A 416 -5.41 -13.53 6.18
CA ALA A 416 -5.80 -14.85 5.67
C ALA A 416 -4.94 -15.35 4.49
N GLY A 417 -3.85 -14.64 4.15
CA GLY A 417 -2.95 -15.02 3.05
C GLY A 417 -1.66 -15.71 3.54
N ARG A 418 -0.60 -15.70 2.71
CA ARG A 418 0.71 -16.29 3.04
C ARG A 418 1.71 -15.21 3.44
N ILE A 419 2.37 -15.39 4.59
CA ILE A 419 3.52 -14.57 5.01
C ILE A 419 4.75 -15.47 5.18
N ALA A 420 5.86 -15.12 4.52
CA ALA A 420 7.11 -15.85 4.60
C ALA A 420 8.30 -14.94 4.94
N VAL A 421 9.12 -15.41 5.89
CA VAL A 421 10.38 -14.80 6.33
C VAL A 421 11.41 -15.92 6.60
N GLN A 422 11.54 -16.86 5.66
CA GLN A 422 12.42 -18.01 5.88
C GLN A 422 13.89 -17.62 5.86
N GLY A 423 14.71 -18.29 6.67
CA GLY A 423 16.17 -18.19 6.59
C GLY A 423 16.72 -18.87 5.33
N GLY A 424 17.89 -18.43 4.88
CA GLY A 424 18.52 -18.91 3.65
C GLY A 424 18.78 -20.42 3.65
N ALA A 425 18.64 -21.05 2.49
CA ALA A 425 18.81 -22.50 2.33
C ALA A 425 20.23 -23.00 2.69
N GLN A 426 21.24 -22.15 2.57
CA GLN A 426 22.66 -22.42 2.86
C GLN A 426 23.11 -21.85 4.21
N GLY A 427 22.23 -21.17 4.96
CA GLY A 427 22.56 -20.57 6.25
C GLY A 427 21.70 -19.36 6.59
N GLY A 428 21.45 -19.15 7.89
CA GLY A 428 20.68 -18.03 8.43
C GLY A 428 19.49 -18.47 9.27
N ASN A 429 19.02 -17.57 10.12
CA ASN A 429 17.86 -17.74 10.98
C ASN A 429 16.57 -17.37 10.24
N GLY A 430 15.43 -17.85 10.73
CA GLY A 430 14.13 -17.34 10.30
C GLY A 430 13.94 -15.90 10.79
N GLY A 431 13.15 -15.13 10.06
CA GLY A 431 12.89 -13.73 10.35
C GLY A 431 11.75 -13.50 11.33
N GLN A 432 11.18 -12.31 11.27
CA GLN A 432 10.16 -11.85 12.22
C GLN A 432 8.86 -11.50 11.49
N ILE A 433 7.74 -12.00 12.02
CA ILE A 433 6.39 -11.65 11.59
C ILE A 433 5.66 -11.07 12.79
N GLU A 434 4.94 -9.98 12.58
CA GLU A 434 3.99 -9.44 13.56
C GLU A 434 2.63 -9.20 12.90
N THR A 435 1.57 -9.64 13.57
CA THR A 435 0.19 -9.30 13.21
C THR A 435 -0.53 -8.80 14.45
N SER A 436 -0.90 -7.52 14.46
CA SER A 436 -1.34 -6.81 15.67
C SER A 436 -2.53 -5.91 15.38
N GLY A 437 -3.36 -5.68 16.40
CA GLY A 437 -4.52 -4.81 16.31
C GLY A 437 -5.46 -5.03 17.48
N TYR A 438 -6.22 -4.00 17.88
CA TYR A 438 -7.14 -4.11 19.01
C TYR A 438 -8.07 -5.34 18.87
N ARG A 439 -8.62 -5.53 17.67
CA ARG A 439 -9.22 -6.80 17.22
C ARG A 439 -8.32 -7.48 16.20
N LEU A 440 -8.02 -8.77 16.41
CA LEU A 440 -7.16 -9.54 15.52
C LEU A 440 -7.88 -10.81 15.05
N HIS A 441 -7.82 -11.06 13.73
CA HIS A 441 -8.34 -12.27 13.10
C HIS A 441 -7.28 -12.87 12.17
N ILE A 442 -6.76 -14.05 12.50
CA ILE A 442 -5.73 -14.73 11.71
C ILE A 442 -6.25 -15.97 10.96
N GLY A 443 -7.55 -16.25 11.05
CA GLY A 443 -8.12 -17.47 10.48
C GLY A 443 -7.79 -17.61 8.99
N GLY A 444 -7.07 -18.68 8.64
CA GLY A 444 -6.65 -18.97 7.27
C GLY A 444 -5.28 -18.40 6.88
N ILE A 445 -4.58 -17.68 7.76
CA ILE A 445 -3.20 -17.27 7.48
C ILE A 445 -2.27 -18.48 7.42
N HIS A 446 -1.31 -18.44 6.49
CA HIS A 446 -0.22 -19.39 6.36
C HIS A 446 1.12 -18.70 6.64
N VAL A 447 1.76 -19.07 7.74
CA VAL A 447 3.02 -18.47 8.19
C VAL A 447 4.20 -19.41 7.97
N GLN A 448 5.27 -18.87 7.38
CA GLN A 448 6.51 -19.58 7.10
C GLN A 448 7.70 -18.78 7.62
N ALA A 449 8.16 -19.08 8.83
CA ALA A 449 9.32 -18.43 9.44
C ALA A 449 10.40 -19.45 9.87
N GLY A 450 10.38 -20.66 9.29
CA GLY A 450 11.41 -21.66 9.55
C GLY A 450 12.78 -21.30 8.95
N ALA A 451 13.81 -21.99 9.42
CA ALA A 451 15.16 -21.97 8.85
C ALA A 451 15.72 -23.40 8.80
N ALA A 452 16.38 -23.75 7.69
CA ALA A 452 16.94 -25.09 7.51
C ALA A 452 18.23 -25.32 8.32
N GLN A 453 19.03 -24.28 8.52
CA GLN A 453 20.38 -24.34 9.11
C GLN A 453 20.54 -23.44 10.35
N GLY A 454 19.50 -22.71 10.74
CA GLY A 454 19.57 -21.70 11.80
C GLY A 454 18.41 -21.78 12.78
N GLN A 455 18.33 -20.76 13.64
CA GLN A 455 17.23 -20.61 14.57
C GLN A 455 15.93 -20.33 13.83
N ARG A 456 14.84 -20.80 14.42
CA ARG A 456 13.48 -20.55 13.97
C ARG A 456 13.13 -19.08 14.11
N GLY A 457 12.39 -18.56 13.13
CA GLY A 457 11.85 -17.21 13.17
C GLY A 457 10.65 -17.08 14.10
N GLN A 458 10.30 -15.83 14.40
CA GLN A 458 9.24 -15.47 15.32
C GLN A 458 7.98 -15.04 14.58
N TRP A 459 6.83 -15.44 15.10
CA TRP A 459 5.55 -14.82 14.81
C TRP A 459 4.92 -14.29 16.09
N LEU A 460 4.80 -12.97 16.19
CA LEU A 460 4.15 -12.25 17.27
C LEU A 460 2.70 -11.91 16.89
N LEU A 461 1.77 -12.29 17.76
CA LEU A 461 0.37 -11.91 17.76
C LEU A 461 0.16 -10.95 18.92
N ASP A 462 -0.24 -9.71 18.64
CA ASP A 462 -0.35 -8.67 19.67
C ASP A 462 -1.73 -7.97 19.67
N PRO A 463 -2.80 -8.67 20.14
CA PRO A 463 -4.13 -8.10 20.27
C PRO A 463 -4.43 -7.54 21.66
N PHE A 464 -5.52 -6.78 21.79
CA PHE A 464 -5.99 -6.34 23.12
C PHE A 464 -6.45 -7.51 23.98
N ASP A 465 -7.34 -8.37 23.44
CA ASP A 465 -7.74 -9.67 24.00
C ASP A 465 -7.65 -10.73 22.90
N TYR A 466 -7.49 -12.00 23.25
CA TYR A 466 -7.46 -13.05 22.24
C TYR A 466 -8.24 -14.31 22.57
N SER A 467 -9.13 -14.69 21.66
CA SER A 467 -9.83 -15.98 21.67
C SER A 467 -9.30 -16.84 20.52
N ILE A 468 -8.66 -17.94 20.86
CA ILE A 468 -8.15 -18.92 19.92
C ILE A 468 -9.26 -19.94 19.67
N GLY A 469 -10.05 -19.68 18.62
CA GLY A 469 -11.07 -20.59 18.10
C GLY A 469 -10.49 -21.60 17.11
N ALA A 470 -11.35 -22.38 16.46
CA ALA A 470 -10.92 -23.45 15.56
C ALA A 470 -10.04 -22.93 14.40
N THR A 471 -10.38 -21.78 13.81
CA THR A 471 -9.64 -21.19 12.70
C THR A 471 -8.28 -20.63 13.13
N GLU A 472 -8.23 -19.96 14.28
CA GLU A 472 -6.99 -19.40 14.84
C GLU A 472 -6.05 -20.52 15.30
N ALA A 473 -6.58 -21.54 15.98
CA ALA A 473 -5.82 -22.70 16.44
C ALA A 473 -5.16 -23.43 15.26
N ASN A 474 -5.90 -23.65 14.16
CA ASN A 474 -5.36 -24.26 12.95
C ASN A 474 -4.20 -23.45 12.35
N SER A 475 -4.32 -22.13 12.29
CA SER A 475 -3.26 -21.26 11.80
C SER A 475 -2.02 -21.26 12.71
N ILE A 476 -2.21 -21.24 14.04
CA ILE A 476 -1.11 -21.35 15.03
C ILE A 476 -0.41 -22.71 14.90
N SER A 477 -1.18 -23.81 14.87
CA SER A 477 -0.67 -25.16 14.63
C SER A 477 0.13 -25.26 13.35
N SER A 478 -0.40 -24.72 12.24
CA SER A 478 0.31 -24.72 10.96
C SER A 478 1.63 -23.96 11.03
N ALA A 479 1.68 -22.82 11.72
CA ALA A 479 2.91 -22.05 11.88
C ALA A 479 3.96 -22.79 12.73
N LEU A 480 3.55 -23.36 13.88
CA LEU A 480 4.42 -24.17 14.74
C LEU A 480 5.02 -25.36 13.97
N ASN A 481 4.18 -26.04 13.18
CA ASN A 481 4.57 -27.19 12.36
C ASN A 481 5.48 -26.79 11.18
N ALA A 482 5.35 -25.56 10.69
CA ALA A 482 6.22 -24.98 9.66
C ALA A 482 7.57 -24.45 10.21
N GLY A 483 7.84 -24.62 11.49
CA GLY A 483 9.09 -24.15 12.10
C GLY A 483 8.99 -22.82 12.84
N ALA A 484 7.76 -22.31 13.03
CA ALA A 484 7.40 -21.15 13.85
C ALA A 484 7.91 -21.21 15.31
N THR A 485 8.41 -20.11 15.86
CA THR A 485 8.14 -19.75 17.26
C THR A 485 6.95 -18.80 17.28
N VAL A 486 5.88 -19.14 18.02
CA VAL A 486 4.65 -18.33 18.09
C VAL A 486 4.52 -17.72 19.47
N THR A 487 4.28 -16.41 19.52
CA THR A 487 3.97 -15.67 20.75
C THR A 487 2.62 -14.98 20.59
N VAL A 488 1.69 -15.24 21.50
CA VAL A 488 0.49 -14.44 21.69
C VAL A 488 0.73 -13.57 22.91
N ASP A 489 0.70 -12.26 22.72
CA ASP A 489 0.91 -11.29 23.77
C ASP A 489 -0.29 -10.35 23.83
N THR A 490 -0.92 -10.18 24.99
CA THR A 490 -1.94 -9.14 25.20
C THR A 490 -1.44 -8.02 26.12
N GLY A 491 -0.17 -8.11 26.57
CA GLY A 491 0.47 -7.19 27.51
C GLY A 491 0.65 -5.78 26.97
N SER A 492 0.88 -5.62 25.67
CA SER A 492 1.17 -4.30 25.06
C SER A 492 -0.06 -3.38 24.98
N GLY A 493 -1.27 -3.94 24.86
CA GLY A 493 -2.52 -3.22 24.70
C GLY A 493 -3.11 -2.70 26.02
N THR A 494 -2.58 -3.16 27.15
CA THR A 494 -2.99 -2.68 28.47
C THR A 494 -2.22 -1.43 28.85
N ALA A 495 -2.91 -0.30 28.94
CA ALA A 495 -2.35 0.88 29.60
C ALA A 495 -1.89 0.48 31.01
N SER A 496 -0.59 0.60 31.26
CA SER A 496 0.01 0.38 32.58
C SER A 496 -0.85 1.02 33.70
N GLY A 497 -1.45 0.19 34.56
CA GLY A 497 -1.98 0.64 35.87
C GLY A 497 -3.49 0.60 36.13
N ALA A 498 -4.36 0.05 35.27
CA ALA A 498 -5.77 -0.15 35.63
C ALA A 498 -6.00 -1.52 36.28
N ALA A 499 -5.78 -1.62 37.59
CA ALA A 499 -6.33 -2.72 38.38
C ALA A 499 -7.87 -2.60 38.38
N VAL A 500 -8.55 -3.33 37.50
CA VAL A 500 -10.02 -3.40 37.51
C VAL A 500 -10.45 -4.41 38.55
N SER A 501 -10.69 -3.93 39.76
CA SER A 501 -11.48 -4.65 40.77
C SER A 501 -12.96 -4.46 40.43
N GLY A 502 -13.58 -5.37 39.68
CA GLY A 502 -15.02 -5.27 39.40
C GLY A 502 -15.58 -6.37 38.50
N THR A 503 -16.64 -7.04 38.97
CA THR A 503 -17.37 -8.09 38.27
C THR A 503 -18.34 -7.51 37.21
N GLY A 504 -17.91 -7.51 35.95
CA GLY A 504 -18.70 -7.19 34.74
C GLY A 504 -17.89 -7.52 33.47
N PRO A 505 -18.51 -7.64 32.26
CA PRO A 505 -17.81 -8.12 31.08
C PRO A 505 -16.93 -7.02 30.48
N SER A 506 -15.70 -6.91 30.98
CA SER A 506 -14.64 -6.05 30.46
C SER A 506 -13.31 -6.79 30.67
N ASN A 507 -12.87 -7.51 29.63
CA ASN A 507 -11.71 -8.39 29.69
C ASN A 507 -10.43 -7.55 29.56
N PRO A 508 -9.50 -7.59 30.53
CA PRO A 508 -8.35 -6.68 30.58
C PRO A 508 -7.09 -7.29 29.96
N GLY A 509 -7.21 -7.96 28.81
CA GLY A 509 -6.11 -8.64 28.14
C GLY A 509 -6.04 -10.14 28.41
N ASP A 510 -7.17 -10.83 28.28
CA ASP A 510 -7.28 -12.28 28.44
C ASP A 510 -6.86 -13.05 27.18
N ILE A 511 -6.31 -14.24 27.37
CA ILE A 511 -6.12 -15.24 26.31
C ILE A 511 -7.00 -16.46 26.62
N THR A 512 -7.89 -16.83 25.70
CA THR A 512 -8.73 -18.02 25.82
C THR A 512 -8.45 -19.01 24.69
N VAL A 513 -8.06 -20.23 25.03
CA VAL A 513 -7.90 -21.35 24.09
C VAL A 513 -9.18 -22.18 24.07
N SER A 514 -10.00 -22.00 23.04
CA SER A 514 -11.31 -22.66 22.92
C SER A 514 -11.32 -23.84 21.92
N SER A 515 -10.22 -24.03 21.19
CA SER A 515 -10.02 -25.14 20.27
C SER A 515 -8.59 -25.64 20.34
N ALA A 516 -8.40 -26.93 20.08
CA ALA A 516 -7.13 -27.58 20.34
C ALA A 516 -6.00 -27.04 19.44
N ILE A 517 -4.84 -26.78 20.04
CA ILE A 517 -3.61 -26.46 19.32
C ILE A 517 -2.76 -27.73 19.29
N THR A 518 -2.50 -28.23 18.09
CA THR A 518 -1.68 -29.43 17.87
C THR A 518 -0.36 -29.08 17.20
N ASN A 519 0.73 -29.62 17.73
CA ASN A 519 2.08 -29.45 17.22
C ASN A 519 2.70 -30.81 16.85
N THR A 520 3.49 -30.82 15.78
CA THR A 520 4.27 -31.98 15.33
C THR A 520 5.75 -31.64 15.16
N GLY A 521 6.15 -30.36 15.18
CA GLY A 521 7.54 -29.90 15.05
C GLY A 521 8.22 -29.56 16.39
N SER A 522 9.53 -29.33 16.40
CA SER A 522 10.25 -28.86 17.62
C SER A 522 10.09 -27.35 17.82
N SER A 523 8.96 -26.88 18.33
CA SER A 523 8.57 -25.45 18.34
C SER A 523 8.45 -24.85 19.74
N THR A 524 8.25 -23.54 19.78
CA THR A 524 7.92 -22.80 20.99
C THR A 524 6.58 -22.10 20.81
N LEU A 525 5.66 -22.31 21.73
CA LEU A 525 4.44 -21.54 21.89
C LEU A 525 4.51 -20.77 23.22
N THR A 526 4.35 -19.46 23.14
CA THR A 526 4.24 -18.58 24.30
C THR A 526 2.86 -17.93 24.30
N LEU A 527 2.12 -18.07 25.39
CA LEU A 527 0.93 -17.28 25.68
C LEU A 527 1.27 -16.36 26.85
N ASN A 528 1.26 -15.05 26.60
CA ASN A 528 1.51 -14.01 27.60
C ASN A 528 0.27 -13.12 27.73
N ALA A 529 -0.52 -13.36 28.77
CA ALA A 529 -1.74 -12.61 29.02
C ALA A 529 -1.50 -11.47 30.02
N ALA A 530 -1.97 -10.26 29.67
CA ALA A 530 -2.05 -9.14 30.60
C ALA A 530 -3.02 -9.39 31.77
N HIS A 531 -3.90 -10.37 31.62
CA HIS A 531 -4.76 -10.87 32.69
C HIS A 531 -4.75 -12.40 32.75
N ASN A 532 -5.81 -13.09 32.35
CA ASN A 532 -5.91 -14.54 32.51
C ASN A 532 -5.57 -15.32 31.24
N ILE A 533 -5.07 -16.54 31.43
CA ILE A 533 -5.07 -17.59 30.40
C ILE A 533 -6.13 -18.62 30.77
N THR A 534 -7.09 -18.87 29.87
CA THR A 534 -8.09 -19.92 30.01
C THR A 534 -7.90 -21.01 28.95
N LEU A 535 -7.55 -22.22 29.39
CA LEU A 535 -7.38 -23.41 28.54
C LEU A 535 -8.66 -24.24 28.49
N GLY A 536 -9.60 -23.86 27.61
CA GLY A 536 -10.82 -24.64 27.36
C GLY A 536 -10.63 -25.86 26.46
N ALA A 537 -9.48 -25.98 25.78
CA ALA A 537 -9.14 -27.08 24.88
C ALA A 537 -7.66 -27.45 24.99
N ASP A 538 -7.31 -28.63 24.47
CA ASP A 538 -5.98 -29.21 24.62
C ASP A 538 -4.90 -28.42 23.87
N ILE A 539 -3.71 -28.31 24.49
CA ILE A 539 -2.47 -27.93 23.81
C ILE A 539 -1.57 -29.16 23.82
N SER A 540 -1.34 -29.75 22.64
CA SER A 540 -0.65 -31.03 22.54
C SER A 540 0.41 -31.05 21.45
N SER A 541 1.45 -31.83 21.70
CA SER A 541 2.45 -32.24 20.71
C SER A 541 2.45 -33.75 20.56
N SER A 542 2.49 -34.26 19.34
CA SER A 542 2.41 -35.71 19.06
C SER A 542 3.69 -36.35 18.56
N SER A 543 4.70 -35.56 18.18
CA SER A 543 5.89 -36.08 17.48
C SER A 543 7.21 -35.53 17.99
N ASN A 544 7.31 -34.22 18.23
CA ASN A 544 8.54 -33.58 18.70
C ASN A 544 8.28 -32.78 19.99
N PRO A 545 9.31 -32.46 20.80
CA PRO A 545 9.12 -31.63 21.99
C PRO A 545 8.53 -30.24 21.65
N LEU A 546 7.50 -29.82 22.39
CA LEU A 546 6.97 -28.46 22.37
C LEU A 546 7.45 -27.72 23.62
N THR A 547 8.15 -26.61 23.45
CA THR A 547 8.33 -25.66 24.56
C THR A 547 7.05 -24.83 24.70
N LEU A 548 6.35 -24.97 25.82
CA LEU A 548 5.14 -24.23 26.12
C LEU A 548 5.37 -23.29 27.30
N ASN A 549 5.23 -21.98 27.05
CA ASN A 549 5.28 -20.95 28.09
C ASN A 549 3.90 -20.33 28.27
N LEU A 550 3.37 -20.42 29.47
CA LEU A 550 2.11 -19.79 29.87
C LEU A 550 2.41 -18.75 30.95
N SER A 551 2.25 -17.48 30.62
CA SER A 551 2.47 -16.36 31.53
C SER A 551 1.19 -15.54 31.63
N ALA A 552 0.63 -15.43 32.82
CA ALA A 552 -0.57 -14.64 33.09
C ALA A 552 -0.29 -13.69 34.26
N ALA A 553 -0.63 -12.40 34.12
CA ALA A 553 -0.64 -11.50 35.28
C ALA A 553 -1.78 -11.81 36.26
N GLY A 554 -2.81 -12.52 35.80
CA GLY A 554 -3.88 -13.09 36.60
C GLY A 554 -3.63 -14.58 36.89
N SER A 555 -4.53 -15.43 36.40
CA SER A 555 -4.51 -16.89 36.59
C SER A 555 -4.31 -17.64 35.28
N VAL A 556 -3.80 -18.87 35.38
CA VAL A 556 -3.83 -19.86 34.30
C VAL A 556 -4.79 -20.95 34.75
N SER A 557 -5.87 -21.22 34.01
CA SER A 557 -6.88 -22.20 34.44
C SER A 557 -7.58 -22.85 33.24
N GLY A 558 -8.32 -23.94 33.45
CA GLY A 558 -9.15 -24.54 32.41
C GLY A 558 -9.28 -26.06 32.52
N THR A 559 -9.90 -26.67 31.51
CA THR A 559 -10.14 -28.11 31.41
C THR A 559 -9.31 -28.79 30.32
N GLY A 560 -8.59 -28.02 29.50
CA GLY A 560 -7.74 -28.52 28.43
C GLY A 560 -6.49 -29.22 28.95
N ASN A 561 -6.13 -30.34 28.33
CA ASN A 561 -4.93 -31.08 28.66
C ASN A 561 -3.69 -30.43 28.02
N ILE A 562 -2.55 -30.49 28.72
CA ILE A 562 -1.24 -30.09 28.18
C ILE A 562 -0.40 -31.35 27.96
N ASN A 563 0.07 -31.56 26.73
CA ASN A 563 1.06 -32.59 26.41
C ASN A 563 2.19 -31.97 25.59
N THR A 564 3.36 -31.76 26.20
CA THR A 564 4.53 -31.17 25.53
C THR A 564 5.39 -32.20 24.79
N ASN A 565 5.07 -33.50 24.88
CA ASN A 565 5.88 -34.60 24.34
C ASN A 565 7.35 -34.51 24.77
N GLY A 566 7.58 -34.30 26.07
CA GLY A 566 8.92 -34.18 26.66
C GLY A 566 9.56 -32.80 26.54
N GLY A 567 8.87 -31.81 25.96
CA GLY A 567 9.32 -30.42 25.93
C GLY A 567 9.10 -29.67 27.25
N LEU A 568 9.77 -28.53 27.40
CA LEU A 568 9.68 -27.68 28.59
C LEU A 568 8.27 -27.11 28.72
N LEU A 569 7.68 -27.24 29.91
CA LEU A 569 6.46 -26.54 30.32
C LEU A 569 6.84 -25.51 31.38
N SER A 570 6.60 -24.23 31.08
CA SER A 570 6.73 -23.14 32.03
C SER A 570 5.35 -22.50 32.25
N ILE A 571 4.93 -22.39 33.50
CA ILE A 571 3.68 -21.73 33.88
C ILE A 571 3.98 -20.72 34.98
N SER A 572 3.61 -19.46 34.75
CA SER A 572 3.70 -18.37 35.71
C SER A 572 2.38 -17.62 35.80
N ALA A 573 1.89 -17.46 37.04
CA ALA A 573 0.72 -16.66 37.39
C ALA A 573 1.09 -15.69 38.54
N ALA A 574 0.30 -14.64 38.77
CA ALA A 574 0.54 -13.77 39.93
C ALA A 574 0.42 -14.54 41.25
N ALA A 575 1.02 -14.02 42.33
CA ALA A 575 1.08 -14.68 43.64
C ALA A 575 -0.29 -15.04 44.26
N ASN A 576 -1.39 -14.42 43.79
CA ASN A 576 -2.77 -14.71 44.19
C ASN A 576 -3.60 -15.37 43.07
N GLY A 577 -2.99 -15.69 41.93
CA GLY A 577 -3.63 -16.37 40.82
C GLY A 577 -3.73 -17.88 41.05
N THR A 578 -4.75 -18.50 40.48
CA THR A 578 -4.90 -19.96 40.46
C THR A 578 -4.06 -20.55 39.33
N LEU A 579 -3.48 -21.74 39.54
CA LEU A 579 -2.83 -22.59 38.53
C LEU A 579 -3.66 -23.84 38.26
#